data_AF-A0A2N3GAV2-F1
#
_entry.id   AF-A0A2N3GAV2-F1
#
_cell.length_a   1.000
_cell.length_b   1.000
_cell.length_c   1.000
_cell.angle_alpha   90.00
_cell.angle_beta   90.00
_cell.angle_gamma   90.00
#
_symmetry.space_group_name_H-M   'P 1'
#
loop_
_entity.id
_entity.type
_entity.pdbx_description
1 polymer ?
#
loop_
_entity_poly.entity_id
_entity_poly.type
_entity_poly.pdbx_seq_one_letter_code
_entity_poly.pdbx_strand_id
1 'polypeptide(L)'
;MRTAKKLAPSGTKTRSTRTRTTDWPPVQPPSTRAPQLRRGGSNIVEAELLSRGIAFHHSRPYHPQTCGKVERFHQTLKGYLVKQEWAQDIKELQAQSDTFVAYYNEVRPHRTRSRMTPRNAFEARDKARPIGPQIDLPKGTRVRRDRIDGCGAVTLRHKGRLHHIGVGRAHKHKEVIMLVADLDIRILTEEGEMLRHLTLDPTKNYQAIGAHNVSTMS
;
A
#
# COMPACT_ATOMS: atom_id res chain seq x y z
N MET A 1 -68.08 -18.19 10.87
CA MET A 1 -67.47 -19.01 11.95
C MET A 1 -66.60 -20.10 11.32
N ARG A 2 -65.53 -20.48 12.01
CA ARG A 2 -64.23 -20.90 11.46
C ARG A 2 -64.24 -22.28 10.77
N THR A 3 -63.59 -22.34 9.60
CA THR A 3 -63.25 -23.53 8.82
C THR A 3 -62.24 -24.42 9.53
N ALA A 4 -62.54 -25.73 9.56
CA ALA A 4 -61.69 -26.79 10.10
C ALA A 4 -60.41 -26.99 9.26
N LYS A 5 -59.27 -27.01 9.94
CA LYS A 5 -57.93 -27.20 9.35
C LYS A 5 -57.61 -28.70 9.38
N LYS A 6 -57.46 -29.32 8.20
CA LYS A 6 -57.03 -30.72 8.05
C LYS A 6 -55.65 -30.96 8.67
N LEU A 7 -55.54 -32.01 9.49
CA LEU A 7 -54.28 -32.61 9.92
C LEU A 7 -53.68 -33.45 8.77
N ALA A 8 -52.36 -33.36 8.59
CA ALA A 8 -51.55 -34.26 7.77
C ALA A 8 -50.28 -34.65 8.57
N PRO A 9 -49.68 -35.83 8.32
CA PRO A 9 -48.96 -36.61 9.32
C PRO A 9 -47.49 -36.19 9.56
N SER A 10 -47.02 -36.56 10.75
CA SER A 10 -45.66 -36.38 11.25
C SER A 10 -44.61 -37.14 10.42
N GLY A 11 -43.81 -36.40 9.66
CA GLY A 11 -42.60 -36.90 9.02
C GLY A 11 -41.42 -36.90 10.00
N THR A 12 -40.96 -38.09 10.38
CA THR A 12 -39.71 -38.34 11.11
C THR A 12 -38.52 -37.91 10.25
N LYS A 13 -37.80 -36.86 10.67
CA LYS A 13 -36.51 -36.50 10.07
C LYS A 13 -35.39 -37.30 10.74
N THR A 14 -34.92 -38.34 10.06
CA THR A 14 -33.66 -39.02 10.38
C THR A 14 -32.49 -38.05 10.26
N ARG A 15 -31.71 -37.92 11.34
CA ARG A 15 -30.58 -37.00 11.47
C ARG A 15 -29.36 -37.62 10.81
N SER A 16 -29.07 -37.25 9.56
CA SER A 16 -27.83 -37.62 8.86
C SER A 16 -26.61 -37.04 9.59
N THR A 17 -25.85 -37.88 10.28
CA THR A 17 -24.54 -37.56 10.85
C THR A 17 -23.49 -37.43 9.74
N ARG A 18 -23.29 -36.21 9.22
CA ARG A 18 -22.10 -35.90 8.41
C ARG A 18 -20.90 -35.74 9.34
N THR A 19 -20.02 -36.73 9.33
CA THR A 19 -18.64 -36.61 9.82
C THR A 19 -17.93 -35.51 9.04
N ARG A 20 -17.52 -34.44 9.73
CA ARG A 20 -16.65 -33.39 9.16
C ARG A 20 -15.23 -33.93 9.15
N THR A 21 -14.76 -34.36 7.99
CA THR A 21 -13.33 -34.57 7.74
C THR A 21 -12.65 -33.20 7.77
N THR A 22 -11.68 -33.03 8.67
CA THR A 22 -10.96 -31.78 8.91
C THR A 22 -9.77 -31.65 7.97
N ASP A 23 -10.00 -31.74 6.65
CA ASP A 23 -8.93 -31.49 5.68
C ASP A 23 -8.95 -30.02 5.29
N TRP A 24 -8.01 -29.27 5.86
CA TRP A 24 -7.69 -27.92 5.43
C TRP A 24 -7.03 -28.02 4.05
N PRO A 25 -7.46 -27.24 3.04
CA PRO A 25 -6.78 -27.28 1.74
C PRO A 25 -5.30 -26.87 1.92
N PRO A 26 -4.38 -27.48 1.16
CA PRO A 26 -2.96 -27.15 1.25
C PRO A 26 -2.74 -25.66 1.01
N VAL A 27 -1.81 -25.08 1.76
CA VAL A 27 -1.40 -23.68 1.64
C VAL A 27 -0.95 -23.45 0.20
N GLN A 28 -1.72 -22.67 -0.56
CA GLN A 28 -1.33 -22.30 -1.92
C GLN A 28 -0.05 -21.44 -1.84
N PRO A 29 0.94 -21.70 -2.71
CA PRO A 29 2.13 -20.85 -2.78
C PRO A 29 1.72 -19.40 -3.07
N PRO A 30 2.49 -18.40 -2.58
CA PRO A 30 2.20 -17.00 -2.87
C PRO A 30 2.14 -16.81 -4.38
N SER A 31 1.08 -16.16 -4.88
CA SER A 31 0.89 -15.99 -6.32
C SER A 31 2.11 -15.31 -6.95
N THR A 32 2.72 -15.94 -7.95
CA THR A 32 3.84 -15.42 -8.75
C THR A 32 3.39 -14.30 -9.71
N ARG A 33 2.44 -13.46 -9.30
CA ARG A 33 2.06 -12.28 -10.08
C ARG A 33 3.02 -11.16 -9.72
N ALA A 34 3.80 -10.72 -10.70
CA ALA A 34 4.56 -9.48 -10.60
C ALA A 34 3.65 -8.36 -10.07
N PRO A 35 4.13 -7.50 -9.15
CA PRO A 35 3.31 -6.43 -8.58
C PRO A 35 2.75 -5.56 -9.71
N GLN A 36 1.43 -5.60 -9.88
CA GLN A 36 0.75 -4.79 -10.88
C GLN A 36 0.82 -3.32 -10.46
N LEU A 37 1.80 -2.59 -11.01
CA LEU A 37 1.88 -1.13 -10.90
C LEU A 37 0.61 -0.54 -11.56
N ARG A 38 -0.32 0.00 -10.76
CA ARG A 38 -1.57 0.63 -11.26
C ARG A 38 -1.28 2.03 -11.79
N ARG A 39 -2.26 2.63 -12.50
CA ARG A 39 -2.21 4.03 -12.97
C ARG A 39 -2.00 4.98 -11.80
N GLY A 40 -0.96 5.81 -11.90
CA GLY A 40 -0.42 6.59 -10.80
C GLY A 40 0.84 5.90 -10.29
N GLY A 41 1.99 6.45 -10.64
CA GLY A 41 3.30 5.86 -10.39
C GLY A 41 3.53 5.34 -8.97
N SER A 42 4.49 4.42 -8.82
CA SER A 42 4.85 3.86 -7.51
C SER A 42 5.15 4.98 -6.51
N ASN A 43 4.44 4.95 -5.38
CA ASN A 43 4.66 5.94 -4.33
C ASN A 43 6.01 5.68 -3.60
N ILE A 44 6.52 6.66 -2.84
CA ILE A 44 7.84 6.54 -2.17
C ILE A 44 7.87 5.32 -1.22
N VAL A 45 6.75 5.07 -0.54
CA VAL A 45 6.63 3.95 0.42
C VAL A 45 6.63 2.62 -0.31
N GLU A 46 5.96 2.51 -1.45
CA GLU A 46 5.99 1.31 -2.30
C GLU A 46 7.40 1.01 -2.79
N ALA A 47 8.12 2.02 -3.30
CA ALA A 47 9.49 1.84 -3.78
C ALA A 47 10.44 1.40 -2.65
N GLU A 48 10.32 2.01 -1.46
CA GLU A 48 11.13 1.66 -0.29
C GLU A 48 10.79 0.28 0.28
N LEU A 49 9.52 -0.13 0.25
CA LEU A 49 9.13 -1.47 0.68
C LEU A 49 9.60 -2.53 -0.31
N LEU A 50 9.51 -2.25 -1.61
CA LEU A 50 10.05 -3.11 -2.66
C LEU A 50 11.57 -3.25 -2.55
N SER A 51 12.33 -2.18 -2.29
CA SER A 51 13.78 -2.25 -2.11
C SER A 51 14.19 -3.10 -0.90
N ARG A 52 13.27 -3.26 0.07
CA ARG A 52 13.45 -4.13 1.25
C ARG A 52 12.86 -5.52 1.08
N GLY A 53 12.39 -5.89 -0.11
CA GLY A 53 11.76 -7.20 -0.37
C GLY A 53 10.38 -7.38 0.27
N ILE A 54 9.70 -6.28 0.61
CA ILE A 54 8.38 -6.25 1.23
C ILE A 54 7.32 -5.95 0.18
N ALA A 55 6.38 -6.88 -0.01
CA ALA A 55 5.24 -6.67 -0.90
C ALA A 55 4.29 -5.62 -0.33
N PHE A 56 3.98 -4.59 -1.12
CA PHE A 56 2.97 -3.59 -0.77
C PHE A 56 1.61 -3.96 -1.34
N HIS A 57 0.58 -3.97 -0.49
CA HIS A 57 -0.79 -4.27 -0.89
C HIS A 57 -1.71 -3.08 -0.63
N HIS A 58 -2.42 -2.67 -1.67
CA HIS A 58 -3.48 -1.67 -1.58
C HIS A 58 -4.81 -2.34 -1.26
N SER A 59 -5.52 -1.80 -0.28
CA SER A 59 -6.94 -2.08 -0.09
C SER A 59 -7.72 -1.52 -1.28
N ARG A 60 -8.64 -2.32 -1.85
CA ARG A 60 -9.59 -1.78 -2.83
C ARG A 60 -10.61 -0.89 -2.11
N PRO A 61 -11.09 0.20 -2.76
CA PRO A 61 -12.23 0.96 -2.26
C PRO A 61 -13.42 0.04 -1.97
N TYR A 62 -14.22 0.39 -0.95
CA TYR A 62 -15.41 -0.36 -0.53
C TYR A 62 -15.17 -1.80 -0.04
N HIS A 63 -13.95 -2.12 0.39
CA HIS A 63 -13.61 -3.44 0.94
C HIS A 63 -13.23 -3.36 2.43
N PRO A 64 -14.20 -3.10 3.34
CA PRO A 64 -13.93 -2.81 4.77
C PRO A 64 -13.32 -4.00 5.54
N GLN A 65 -13.45 -5.21 5.00
CA GLN A 65 -12.90 -6.43 5.61
C GLN A 65 -11.37 -6.41 5.73
N THR A 66 -10.69 -5.65 4.87
CA THR A 66 -9.23 -5.59 4.81
C THR A 66 -8.65 -4.60 5.83
N CYS A 67 -9.33 -3.47 6.06
CA CYS A 67 -8.88 -2.40 6.95
C CYS A 67 -9.48 -2.47 8.37
N GLY A 68 -10.53 -3.27 8.57
CA GLY A 68 -11.35 -3.32 9.79
C GLY A 68 -10.60 -3.51 11.11
N LYS A 69 -9.41 -4.14 11.07
CA LYS A 69 -8.59 -4.36 12.26
C LYS A 69 -7.99 -3.07 12.80
N VAL A 70 -7.40 -2.25 11.92
CA VAL A 70 -6.78 -0.98 12.28
C VAL A 70 -7.85 0.03 12.67
N GLU A 71 -8.97 0.04 11.94
CA GLU A 71 -10.10 0.91 12.25
C GLU A 71 -10.69 0.61 13.63
N ARG A 72 -10.88 -0.68 13.96
CA ARG A 72 -11.33 -1.11 15.29
C ARG A 72 -10.30 -0.76 16.38
N PHE A 73 -9.01 -0.87 16.10
CA PHE A 73 -7.96 -0.44 17.03
C PHE A 73 -8.06 1.06 17.31
N HIS A 74 -8.11 1.90 16.27
CA HIS A 74 -8.26 3.34 16.42
C HIS A 74 -9.53 3.73 17.17
N GLN A 75 -10.65 3.06 16.90
CA GLN A 75 -11.89 3.28 17.64
C GLN A 75 -11.72 2.97 19.14
N THR A 76 -11.03 1.90 19.48
CA THR A 76 -10.78 1.49 20.87
C THR A 76 -9.85 2.47 21.57
N LEU A 77 -8.76 2.90 20.91
CA LEU A 77 -7.83 3.91 21.43
C LEU A 77 -8.55 5.24 21.69
N LYS A 78 -9.32 5.73 20.73
CA LYS A 78 -10.11 6.97 20.90
C LYS A 78 -11.09 6.85 22.07
N GLY A 79 -11.77 5.71 22.20
CA GLY A 79 -12.68 5.46 23.33
C GLY A 79 -11.99 5.39 24.69
N TYR A 80 -10.71 5.00 24.74
CA TYR A 80 -9.90 5.08 25.95
C TYR A 80 -9.48 6.52 26.27
N LEU A 81 -9.00 7.27 25.28
CA LEU A 81 -8.54 8.65 25.43
C LEU A 81 -9.65 9.60 25.88
N VAL A 82 -10.88 9.41 25.38
CA VAL A 82 -12.06 10.19 25.82
C VAL A 82 -12.37 10.04 27.32
N LYS A 83 -11.88 8.98 27.96
CA LYS A 83 -12.07 8.72 29.39
C LYS A 83 -10.90 9.18 30.26
N GLN A 84 -9.83 9.69 29.65
CA GLN A 84 -8.70 10.26 30.39
C GLN A 84 -8.93 11.75 30.64
N GLU A 85 -8.16 12.33 31.55
CA GLU A 85 -8.03 13.78 31.63
C GLU A 85 -7.46 14.31 30.31
N TRP A 86 -7.88 15.52 29.96
CA TRP A 86 -7.43 16.14 28.72
C TRP A 86 -5.93 16.43 28.83
N ALA A 87 -5.16 15.82 27.93
CA ALA A 87 -3.73 16.06 27.85
C ALA A 87 -3.45 17.54 27.57
N GLN A 88 -2.58 18.14 28.39
CA GLN A 88 -2.19 19.55 28.29
C GLN A 88 -1.09 19.76 27.25
N ASP A 89 -0.32 18.71 26.95
CA ASP A 89 0.72 18.72 25.92
C ASP A 89 0.85 17.39 25.17
N ILE A 90 1.73 17.38 24.17
CA ILE A 90 1.99 16.19 23.33
C ILE A 90 2.63 15.05 24.14
N LYS A 91 3.44 15.36 25.17
CA LYS A 91 4.13 14.35 25.97
C LYS A 91 3.14 13.59 26.83
N GLU A 92 2.18 14.29 27.41
CA GLU A 92 1.11 13.69 28.19
C GLU A 92 0.20 12.81 27.31
N LEU A 93 -0.17 13.29 26.11
CA LEU A 93 -0.92 12.47 25.16
C LEU A 93 -0.16 11.21 24.74
N GLN A 94 1.17 11.32 24.56
CA GLN A 94 2.03 10.18 24.27
C GLN A 94 2.03 9.19 25.45
N ALA A 95 2.16 9.66 26.69
CA ALA A 95 2.12 8.81 27.88
C ALA A 95 0.78 8.07 28.05
N GLN A 96 -0.34 8.74 27.80
CA GLN A 96 -1.66 8.11 27.80
C GLN A 96 -1.76 7.04 26.70
N SER A 97 -1.25 7.34 25.50
CA SER A 97 -1.23 6.40 24.37
C SER A 97 -0.35 5.18 24.66
N ASP A 98 0.82 5.37 25.24
CA ASP A 98 1.76 4.31 25.60
C ASP A 98 1.16 3.39 26.67
N THR A 99 0.48 3.97 27.68
CA THR A 99 -0.26 3.23 28.70
C THR A 99 -1.34 2.34 28.07
N PHE A 100 -2.10 2.89 27.11
CA PHE A 100 -3.08 2.12 26.37
C PHE A 100 -2.45 0.98 25.57
N VAL A 101 -1.35 1.24 24.85
CA VAL A 101 -0.67 0.24 24.01
C VAL A 101 -0.13 -0.89 24.87
N ALA A 102 0.47 -0.58 26.02
CA ALA A 102 0.94 -1.58 26.98
C ALA A 102 -0.22 -2.48 27.45
N TYR A 103 -1.32 -1.88 27.93
CA TYR A 103 -2.51 -2.65 28.33
C TYR A 103 -3.08 -3.48 27.18
N TYR A 104 -3.23 -2.88 26.00
CA TYR A 104 -3.82 -3.54 24.84
C TYR A 104 -3.01 -4.76 24.41
N ASN A 105 -1.69 -4.67 24.42
CA ASN A 105 -0.82 -5.75 23.97
C ASN A 105 -0.58 -6.82 25.04
N GLU A 106 -0.46 -6.42 26.30
CA GLU A 106 0.07 -7.29 27.37
C GLU A 106 -0.98 -7.80 28.34
N VAL A 107 -2.08 -7.07 28.52
CA VAL A 107 -3.09 -7.41 29.54
C VAL A 107 -4.43 -7.82 28.92
N ARG A 108 -4.81 -7.21 27.79
CA ARG A 108 -6.14 -7.39 27.21
C ARG A 108 -6.44 -8.86 26.84
N PRO A 109 -7.44 -9.51 27.47
CA PRO A 109 -7.76 -10.89 27.16
C PRO A 109 -8.51 -10.98 25.81
N HIS A 110 -7.96 -11.76 24.86
CA HIS A 110 -8.58 -11.93 23.55
C HIS A 110 -9.55 -13.12 23.53
N ARG A 111 -10.87 -12.85 23.58
CA ARG A 111 -11.92 -13.89 23.68
C ARG A 111 -11.85 -14.96 22.58
N THR A 112 -11.57 -14.58 21.34
CA THR A 112 -11.50 -15.52 20.20
C THR A 112 -10.20 -16.36 20.16
N ARG A 113 -9.22 -16.07 21.02
CA ARG A 113 -7.94 -16.81 21.08
C ARG A 113 -7.69 -17.35 22.50
N SER A 114 -8.70 -17.98 23.09
CA SER A 114 -8.57 -18.63 24.41
C SER A 114 -8.05 -17.71 25.51
N ARG A 115 -8.43 -16.42 25.48
CA ARG A 115 -7.96 -15.36 26.40
C ARG A 115 -6.46 -15.03 26.33
N MET A 116 -5.74 -15.52 25.33
CA MET A 116 -4.36 -15.15 25.07
C MET A 116 -4.25 -13.64 24.78
N THR A 117 -3.20 -13.00 25.30
CA THR A 117 -2.91 -11.59 25.06
C THR A 117 -2.43 -11.38 23.62
N PRO A 118 -2.61 -10.20 23.01
CA PRO A 118 -2.11 -9.96 21.66
C PRO A 118 -0.60 -10.17 21.52
N ARG A 119 0.19 -9.81 22.55
CA ARG A 119 1.64 -10.05 22.58
C ARG A 119 1.96 -11.55 22.50
N ASN A 120 1.39 -12.38 23.37
CA ASN A 120 1.63 -13.82 23.35
C ASN A 120 1.20 -14.44 22.02
N ALA A 121 0.07 -13.97 21.47
CA ALA A 121 -0.44 -14.48 20.21
C ALA A 121 0.39 -14.04 18.98
N PHE A 122 1.16 -12.96 19.11
CA PHE A 122 2.14 -12.51 18.13
C PHE A 122 3.45 -13.29 18.26
N GLU A 123 3.94 -13.47 19.48
CA GLU A 123 5.19 -14.20 19.77
C GLU A 123 5.10 -15.69 19.45
N ALA A 124 3.92 -16.30 19.60
CA ALA A 124 3.68 -17.70 19.25
C ALA A 124 3.66 -17.98 17.73
N ARG A 125 3.77 -16.95 16.89
CA ARG A 125 3.74 -17.08 15.43
C ARG A 125 5.14 -16.90 14.86
N ASP A 126 5.40 -17.61 13.76
CA ASP A 126 6.58 -17.32 12.95
C ASP A 126 6.53 -15.87 12.46
N LYS A 127 7.59 -15.13 12.77
CA LYS A 127 7.69 -13.73 12.40
C LYS A 127 7.85 -13.64 10.89
N ALA A 128 6.97 -12.86 10.26
CA ALA A 128 7.10 -12.54 8.85
C ALA A 128 8.47 -11.90 8.60
N ARG A 129 9.17 -12.39 7.58
CA ARG A 129 10.41 -11.81 7.06
C ARG A 129 10.15 -11.37 5.61
N PRO A 130 10.90 -10.40 5.09
CA PRO A 130 10.84 -10.09 3.67
C PRO A 130 11.18 -11.35 2.85
N ILE A 131 10.36 -11.66 1.85
CA ILE A 131 10.49 -12.85 0.98
C ILE A 131 10.83 -12.43 -0.47
N GLY A 132 10.56 -11.18 -0.83
CA GLY A 132 10.82 -10.68 -2.18
C GLY A 132 12.31 -10.49 -2.47
N PRO A 133 12.71 -10.49 -3.75
CA PRO A 133 14.06 -10.10 -4.13
C PRO A 133 14.34 -8.70 -3.61
N GLN A 134 15.49 -8.53 -2.94
CA GLN A 134 15.97 -7.23 -2.51
C GLN A 134 16.56 -6.55 -3.75
N ILE A 135 15.81 -5.61 -4.33
CA ILE A 135 16.25 -4.87 -5.52
C ILE A 135 16.89 -3.58 -5.03
N ASP A 136 18.16 -3.36 -5.37
CA ASP A 136 18.84 -2.09 -5.12
C ASP A 136 18.24 -1.01 -6.01
N LEU A 137 17.15 -0.42 -5.55
CA LEU A 137 16.55 0.76 -6.14
C LEU A 137 17.20 1.99 -5.52
N PRO A 138 17.76 2.92 -6.33
CA PRO A 138 18.17 4.22 -5.82
C PRO A 138 17.03 4.88 -5.05
N LYS A 139 17.35 5.59 -3.97
CA LYS A 139 16.34 6.26 -3.15
C LYS A 139 15.50 7.20 -4.02
N GLY A 140 14.19 7.24 -3.75
CA GLY A 140 13.28 8.09 -4.53
C GLY A 140 12.97 7.57 -5.94
N THR A 141 13.24 6.28 -6.23
CA THR A 141 12.84 5.67 -7.50
C THR A 141 11.33 5.72 -7.70
N ARG A 142 10.87 6.30 -8.81
CA ARG A 142 9.45 6.39 -9.19
C ARG A 142 9.30 6.25 -10.70
N VAL A 143 8.30 5.48 -11.12
CA VAL A 143 7.87 5.39 -12.51
C VAL A 143 6.57 6.16 -12.66
N ARG A 144 6.51 7.17 -13.52
CA ARG A 144 5.29 7.95 -13.79
C ARG A 144 4.90 7.82 -15.25
N ARG A 145 3.61 7.85 -15.53
CA ARG A 145 3.07 8.09 -16.88
C ARG A 145 2.54 9.51 -16.89
N ASP A 146 3.12 10.35 -17.72
CA ASP A 146 2.76 11.75 -17.86
C ASP A 146 2.50 12.07 -19.33
N ARG A 147 1.76 13.14 -19.60
CA ARG A 147 1.59 13.69 -20.95
C ARG A 147 2.40 14.97 -21.07
N ILE A 148 3.15 15.12 -22.15
CA ILE A 148 3.91 16.33 -22.44
C ILE A 148 2.93 17.48 -22.71
N ASP A 149 3.16 18.63 -22.08
CA ASP A 149 2.32 19.83 -22.26
C ASP A 149 2.47 20.47 -23.66
N GLY A 150 1.68 21.51 -23.95
CA GLY A 150 1.73 22.22 -25.23
C GLY A 150 3.04 22.99 -25.48
N CYS A 151 3.80 23.29 -24.42
CA CYS A 151 5.11 23.94 -24.50
C CYS A 151 6.25 22.92 -24.71
N GLY A 152 5.93 21.62 -24.68
CA GLY A 152 6.91 20.56 -24.83
C GLY A 152 7.63 20.22 -23.52
N ALA A 153 7.00 20.39 -22.36
CA ALA A 153 7.59 20.09 -21.06
C ALA A 153 6.72 19.13 -20.23
N VAL A 154 7.35 18.54 -19.21
CA VAL A 154 6.70 17.74 -18.15
C VAL A 154 7.08 18.31 -16.79
N THR A 155 6.25 18.07 -15.78
CA THR A 155 6.51 18.60 -14.43
C THR A 155 6.81 17.50 -13.42
N LEU A 156 7.81 17.75 -12.58
CA LEU A 156 8.23 16.85 -11.52
C LEU A 156 8.35 17.62 -10.21
N ARG A 157 7.79 17.08 -9.12
CA ARG A 157 8.04 17.58 -7.78
C ARG A 157 9.18 16.81 -7.13
N HIS A 158 10.21 17.53 -6.70
CA HIS A 158 11.33 16.99 -5.92
C HIS A 158 11.43 17.75 -4.59
N LYS A 159 11.41 17.02 -3.46
CA LYS A 159 11.42 17.58 -2.09
C LYS A 159 10.42 18.75 -1.89
N GLY A 160 9.21 18.62 -2.45
CA GLY A 160 8.13 19.62 -2.35
C GLY A 160 8.15 20.74 -3.41
N ARG A 161 9.30 20.99 -4.06
CA ARG A 161 9.45 22.01 -5.10
C ARG A 161 9.08 21.44 -6.47
N LEU A 162 8.32 22.21 -7.26
CA LEU A 162 7.96 21.86 -8.64
C LEU A 162 9.10 22.25 -9.57
N HIS A 163 9.42 21.40 -10.54
CA HIS A 163 10.38 21.63 -11.61
C HIS A 163 9.74 21.31 -12.96
N HIS A 164 10.06 22.12 -13.96
CA HIS A 164 9.66 21.94 -15.35
C HIS A 164 10.83 21.32 -16.12
N ILE A 165 10.58 20.23 -16.83
CA ILE A 165 11.58 19.50 -17.60
C ILE A 165 11.21 19.61 -19.07
N GLY A 166 11.98 20.36 -19.85
CA GLY A 166 11.75 20.47 -21.29
C GLY A 166 12.03 19.14 -22.00
N VAL A 167 11.15 18.65 -22.86
CA VAL A 167 11.42 17.49 -23.73
C VAL A 167 11.53 17.94 -25.17
N GLY A 168 10.75 18.96 -25.54
CA GLY A 168 10.79 19.61 -26.84
C GLY A 168 9.39 19.74 -27.41
N ARG A 169 9.12 20.85 -28.10
CA ARG A 169 7.81 21.12 -28.70
C ARG A 169 7.42 20.08 -29.77
N ALA A 170 8.39 19.39 -30.37
CA ALA A 170 8.16 18.28 -31.31
C ALA A 170 7.40 17.10 -30.66
N HIS A 171 7.50 16.95 -29.34
CA HIS A 171 6.85 15.88 -28.59
C HIS A 171 5.59 16.36 -27.84
N LYS A 172 5.06 17.55 -28.17
CA LYS A 172 3.86 18.10 -27.53
C LYS A 172 2.72 17.08 -27.54
N HIS A 173 2.00 16.99 -26.42
CA HIS A 173 0.83 16.13 -26.23
C HIS A 173 1.07 14.62 -26.33
N LYS A 174 2.31 14.14 -26.50
CA LYS A 174 2.63 12.71 -26.45
C LYS A 174 2.58 12.19 -25.01
N GLU A 175 2.10 10.97 -24.85
CA GLU A 175 2.19 10.21 -23.60
C GLU A 175 3.63 9.69 -23.44
N VAL A 176 4.16 9.75 -22.22
CA VAL A 176 5.53 9.36 -21.90
C VAL A 176 5.61 8.62 -20.58
N ILE A 177 6.63 7.78 -20.46
CA ILE A 177 7.04 7.13 -19.22
C ILE A 177 8.23 7.91 -18.67
N MET A 178 8.11 8.42 -17.45
CA MET A 178 9.19 9.09 -16.73
C MET A 178 9.72 8.17 -15.63
N LEU A 179 10.98 7.79 -15.74
CA LEU A 179 11.74 7.08 -14.71
C LEU A 179 12.53 8.11 -13.92
N VAL A 180 12.26 8.23 -12.63
CA VAL A 180 12.95 9.14 -11.70
C VAL A 180 13.69 8.30 -10.69
N ALA A 181 14.98 8.51 -10.52
CA ALA A 181 15.83 7.88 -9.52
C ALA A 181 16.62 8.98 -8.80
N ASP A 182 16.06 9.51 -7.72
CA ASP A 182 16.51 10.72 -7.03
C ASP A 182 16.60 11.93 -7.99
N LEU A 183 17.81 12.31 -8.38
CA LEU A 183 18.07 13.37 -9.36
C LEU A 183 18.22 12.85 -10.79
N ASP A 184 18.43 11.55 -11.01
CA ASP A 184 18.52 10.96 -12.36
C ASP A 184 17.12 10.81 -12.96
N ILE A 185 16.88 11.42 -14.12
CA ILE A 185 15.56 11.42 -14.76
C ILE A 185 15.70 10.96 -16.21
N ARG A 186 14.91 9.95 -16.57
CA ARG A 186 14.78 9.44 -17.94
C ARG A 186 13.34 9.56 -18.39
N ILE A 187 13.12 10.06 -19.60
CA ILE A 187 11.82 10.22 -20.22
C ILE A 187 11.82 9.38 -21.50
N LEU A 188 10.87 8.47 -21.61
CA LEU A 188 10.74 7.53 -22.70
C LEU A 188 9.34 7.61 -23.31
N THR A 189 9.19 7.18 -24.57
CA THR A 189 7.88 6.93 -25.16
C THR A 189 7.23 5.69 -24.54
N GLU A 190 5.96 5.41 -24.86
CA GLU A 190 5.31 4.17 -24.42
C GLU A 190 5.95 2.91 -25.03
N GLU A 191 6.57 3.05 -26.21
CA GLU A 191 7.33 2.01 -26.90
C GLU A 191 8.75 1.83 -26.31
N GLY A 192 9.16 2.68 -25.36
CA GLY A 192 10.45 2.61 -24.70
C GLY A 192 11.59 3.37 -25.41
N GLU A 193 11.28 4.19 -26.42
CA GLU A 193 12.27 5.05 -27.07
C GLU A 193 12.67 6.19 -26.13
N MET A 194 13.96 6.43 -25.94
CA MET A 194 14.45 7.46 -25.03
C MET A 194 14.32 8.85 -25.65
N LEU A 195 13.48 9.70 -25.04
CA LEU A 195 13.30 11.09 -25.45
C LEU A 195 14.28 12.04 -24.76
N ARG A 196 14.57 11.79 -23.48
CA ARG A 196 15.50 12.62 -22.70
C ARG A 196 16.08 11.88 -21.51
N HIS A 197 17.36 12.11 -21.22
CA HIS A 197 18.03 11.75 -19.98
C HIS A 197 18.69 13.01 -19.39
N LEU A 198 18.48 13.28 -18.10
CA LEU A 198 19.12 14.39 -17.40
C LEU A 198 19.33 14.09 -15.91
N THR A 199 20.27 14.80 -15.30
CA THR A 199 20.32 14.99 -13.84
C THR A 199 19.58 16.28 -13.49
N LEU A 200 18.61 16.21 -12.58
CA LEU A 200 17.84 17.35 -12.08
C LEU A 200 18.74 18.28 -11.28
N ASP A 201 18.85 19.54 -11.70
CA ASP A 201 19.45 20.61 -10.90
C ASP A 201 18.40 21.18 -9.94
N PRO A 202 18.45 20.92 -8.62
CA PRO A 202 17.42 21.35 -7.68
C PRO A 202 17.34 22.87 -7.52
N THR A 203 18.38 23.60 -7.92
CA THR A 203 18.42 25.08 -7.82
C THR A 203 17.56 25.72 -8.91
N LYS A 204 17.38 25.03 -10.05
CA LYS A 204 16.67 25.55 -11.22
C LYS A 204 15.23 25.05 -11.27
N ASN A 205 14.31 25.98 -11.51
CA ASN A 205 12.90 25.61 -11.74
C ASN A 205 12.72 24.97 -13.13
N TYR A 206 13.36 25.54 -14.16
CA TYR A 206 13.27 25.05 -15.53
C TYR A 206 14.55 24.33 -15.94
N GLN A 207 14.43 23.06 -16.35
CA GLN A 207 15.50 22.24 -16.91
C GLN A 207 15.44 22.34 -18.43
N ALA A 208 16.17 23.30 -19.00
CA ALA A 208 16.24 23.50 -20.45
C ALA A 208 16.81 22.27 -21.16
N ILE A 209 16.38 22.04 -22.40
CA ILE A 209 16.95 21.02 -23.27
C ILE A 209 18.35 21.52 -23.63
N GLY A 210 19.39 20.92 -23.04
CA GLY A 210 20.77 21.20 -23.44
C GLY A 210 20.97 20.85 -24.90
N ALA A 211 21.91 21.51 -25.58
CA ALA A 211 22.33 21.11 -26.91
C ALA A 211 22.74 19.61 -26.87
N HIS A 212 22.20 18.85 -27.82
CA HIS A 212 22.29 17.39 -27.93
C HIS A 212 23.70 16.84 -27.69
N ASN A 213 23.84 15.87 -26.77
CA ASN A 213 24.83 14.80 -26.92
C ASN A 213 24.04 13.49 -26.97
N VAL A 214 23.47 13.20 -28.13
CA VAL A 214 23.05 11.84 -28.48
C VAL A 214 24.36 11.06 -28.67
N SER A 215 24.84 10.41 -27.61
CA SER A 215 25.87 9.39 -27.75
C SER A 215 25.18 8.16 -28.36
N THR A 216 25.22 8.06 -29.68
CA THR A 216 24.96 6.81 -30.39
C THR A 216 25.98 5.80 -29.89
N MET A 217 25.58 4.86 -29.02
CA MET A 217 26.41 3.68 -28.75
C MET A 217 26.37 2.80 -30.00
N SER A 218 27.48 2.79 -30.72
CA SER A 218 27.93 1.64 -31.52
C SER A 218 28.68 0.67 -30.62
#